data_AF-A0A7K4L8M8-F1
#
_entry.id   AF-A0A7K4L8M8-F1
#
_cell.length_a   1.000
_cell.length_b   1.000
_cell.length_c   1.000
_cell.angle_alpha   90.00
_cell.angle_beta   90.00
_cell.angle_gamma   90.00
#
_symmetry.space_group_name_H-M   'P 1'
#
loop_
_entity.id
_entity.type
_entity.pdbx_description
1 polymer ?
#
loop_
_entity_poly.entity_id
_entity_poly.type
_entity_poly.pdbx_seq_one_letter_code
_entity_poly.pdbx_strand_id
1 'polypeptide(L)'
;AMEAPPPRRHRARYKGPATPPWKETYRRRCVERLRRSRAALLERYRQAGRAGAALLVPEVMELEWQPMAQVSAGWRPRRRLPGMVEDPDELAVLEEIQHELVLQEQSVIEEYERGLQFDEECLNAMLDGLEASDKIICPVCRKNNLTVRNHLVLCQCGLYITTQDMTEEKLRSLLENTITEHSYRCFHNPEFTVTSGMEEETSLLMSCSVSLNVRVLE
;
A
#
# COMPACT_ATOMS: atom_id res chain seq x y z
N ALA A 1 56.48 -33.54 18.17
CA ALA A 1 55.19 -32.83 18.08
C ALA A 1 54.14 -33.82 17.60
N MET A 2 53.20 -34.22 18.46
CA MET A 2 52.06 -35.07 18.10
C MET A 2 50.81 -34.22 18.33
N GLU A 3 50.29 -33.66 17.25
CA GLU A 3 49.12 -32.79 17.23
C GLU A 3 47.86 -33.66 17.19
N ALA A 4 47.00 -33.51 18.20
CA ALA A 4 45.75 -34.27 18.30
C ALA A 4 44.75 -33.82 17.21
N PRO A 5 43.98 -34.72 16.58
CA PRO A 5 43.04 -34.34 15.53
C PRO A 5 41.85 -33.56 16.11
N PRO A 6 41.28 -32.60 15.37
CA PRO A 6 40.26 -31.70 15.90
C PRO A 6 38.92 -32.41 16.13
N PRO A 7 38.08 -31.93 17.07
CA PRO A 7 36.81 -32.56 17.45
C PRO A 7 35.72 -32.22 16.43
N ARG A 8 35.90 -32.60 15.17
CA ARG A 8 34.97 -32.25 14.07
C ARG A 8 33.87 -33.28 13.83
N ARG A 9 33.90 -34.45 14.47
CA ARG A 9 32.98 -35.56 14.16
C ARG A 9 31.64 -35.56 14.90
N HIS A 10 31.53 -34.94 16.07
CA HIS A 10 30.30 -35.05 16.87
C HIS A 10 29.22 -34.00 16.50
N ARG A 11 29.63 -32.81 16.06
CA ARG A 11 28.71 -31.70 15.75
C ARG A 11 27.95 -31.90 14.43
N ALA A 12 28.58 -32.55 13.45
CA ALA A 12 28.00 -32.80 12.12
C ALA A 12 26.84 -33.83 12.14
N ARG A 13 26.78 -34.71 13.15
CA ARG A 13 25.72 -35.74 13.25
C ARG A 13 24.35 -35.19 13.69
N TYR A 14 24.32 -34.08 14.42
CA TYR A 14 23.08 -33.54 14.99
C TYR A 14 22.68 -32.16 14.44
N LYS A 15 23.60 -31.47 13.75
CA LYS A 15 23.42 -30.14 13.15
C LYS A 15 23.68 -30.15 11.62
N GLY A 16 23.23 -31.19 10.93
CA GLY A 16 23.20 -31.20 9.46
C GLY A 16 22.07 -30.30 8.90
N PRO A 17 22.15 -29.87 7.63
CA PRO A 17 21.23 -28.90 7.02
C PRO A 17 19.78 -29.38 6.86
N ALA A 18 19.48 -30.65 7.16
CA ALA A 18 18.13 -31.19 7.21
C ALA A 18 17.80 -31.62 8.65
N THR A 19 16.82 -30.95 9.27
CA THR A 19 16.26 -31.40 10.55
C THR A 19 15.67 -32.80 10.35
N PRO A 20 16.09 -33.84 11.10
CA PRO A 20 15.53 -35.18 10.97
C PRO A 20 14.00 -35.14 11.04
N PRO A 21 13.27 -35.88 10.17
CA PRO A 21 11.82 -35.77 10.06
C PRO A 21 11.10 -35.86 11.41
N TRP A 22 11.57 -36.73 12.31
CA TRP A 22 11.00 -36.90 13.65
C TRP A 22 11.13 -35.68 14.56
N LYS A 23 12.20 -34.87 14.43
CA LYS A 23 12.37 -33.64 15.23
C LYS A 23 11.35 -32.58 14.80
N GLU A 24 11.10 -32.48 13.50
CA GLU A 24 10.06 -31.62 12.95
C GLU A 24 8.67 -32.08 13.40
N THR A 25 8.40 -33.38 13.31
CA THR A 25 7.14 -33.97 13.82
C THR A 25 6.96 -33.74 15.33
N TYR A 26 8.02 -33.91 16.12
CA TYR A 26 7.98 -33.66 17.57
C TYR A 26 7.72 -32.19 17.89
N ARG A 27 8.41 -31.26 17.21
CA ARG A 27 8.19 -29.82 17.38
C ARG A 27 6.75 -29.44 17.06
N ARG A 28 6.20 -29.92 15.92
CA ARG A 28 4.80 -29.69 15.55
C ARG A 28 3.84 -30.22 16.61
N ARG A 29 4.04 -31.45 17.10
CA ARG A 29 3.21 -32.05 18.16
C ARG A 29 3.29 -31.28 19.49
N CYS A 30 4.45 -30.72 19.81
CA CYS A 30 4.63 -29.90 21.02
C CYS A 30 3.88 -28.56 20.90
N VAL A 31 4.00 -27.88 19.76
CA VAL A 31 3.29 -26.62 19.48
C VAL A 31 1.78 -26.85 19.45
N GLU A 32 1.31 -27.93 18.80
CA GLU A 32 -0.10 -28.35 18.80
C GLU A 32 -0.61 -28.57 20.22
N ARG A 33 0.14 -29.29 21.06
CA ARG A 33 -0.24 -29.52 22.46
C ARG A 33 -0.34 -28.22 23.25
N LEU A 34 0.61 -27.31 23.07
CA LEU A 34 0.60 -25.99 23.72
C LEU A 34 -0.61 -25.16 23.27
N ARG A 35 -0.90 -25.15 21.96
CA ARG A 35 -2.08 -24.48 21.40
C ARG A 35 -3.38 -25.03 21.98
N ARG A 36 -3.52 -26.36 22.04
CA ARG A 36 -4.70 -27.01 22.64
C ARG A 36 -4.84 -26.69 24.13
N SER A 37 -3.75 -26.74 24.88
CA SER A 37 -3.73 -26.39 26.31
C SER A 37 -4.14 -24.92 26.52
N ARG A 38 -3.60 -24.00 25.71
CA ARG A 38 -3.97 -22.58 25.77
C ARG A 38 -5.43 -22.36 25.40
N ALA A 39 -5.91 -23.00 24.33
CA ALA A 39 -7.30 -22.90 23.90
C ALA A 39 -8.26 -23.41 24.98
N ALA A 40 -7.97 -24.57 25.59
CA ALA A 40 -8.77 -25.12 26.68
C ALA A 40 -8.77 -24.22 27.93
N LEU A 41 -7.62 -23.62 28.26
CA LEU A 41 -7.53 -22.66 29.37
C LEU A 41 -8.38 -21.42 29.11
N LEU A 42 -8.21 -20.79 27.94
CA LEU A 42 -8.98 -19.61 27.55
C LEU A 42 -10.48 -19.92 27.51
N GLU A 43 -10.86 -21.09 27.02
CA GLU A 43 -12.25 -21.50 26.98
C GLU A 43 -12.85 -21.69 28.38
N ARG A 44 -12.09 -22.26 29.34
CA ARG A 44 -12.50 -22.32 30.75
C ARG A 44 -12.70 -20.92 31.34
N TYR A 45 -11.82 -19.96 31.04
CA TYR A 45 -11.98 -18.58 31.50
C TYR A 45 -13.20 -17.90 30.85
N ARG A 46 -13.46 -18.14 29.56
CA ARG A 46 -14.65 -17.61 28.89
C ARG A 46 -15.94 -18.23 29.41
N GLN A 47 -15.94 -19.52 29.70
CA GLN A 47 -17.08 -20.23 30.29
C GLN A 47 -17.33 -19.81 31.74
N ALA A 48 -16.27 -19.61 32.54
CA ALA A 48 -16.38 -19.01 33.87
C ALA A 48 -16.92 -17.57 33.80
N GLY A 49 -16.53 -16.81 32.76
CA GLY A 49 -17.14 -15.53 32.43
C GLY A 49 -18.64 -15.67 32.14
N ARG A 50 -19.05 -16.61 31.29
CA ARG A 50 -20.47 -16.83 30.94
C ARG A 50 -21.35 -17.32 32.09
N ALA A 51 -20.79 -18.06 33.05
CA ALA A 51 -21.55 -18.62 34.17
C ALA A 51 -21.86 -17.61 35.29
N GLY A 52 -21.33 -16.38 35.24
CA GLY A 52 -21.66 -15.38 36.26
C GLY A 52 -21.11 -13.96 36.11
N ALA A 53 -20.23 -13.64 35.13
CA ALA A 53 -19.62 -12.31 35.03
C ALA A 53 -19.80 -11.61 33.67
N ALA A 54 -20.06 -12.35 32.58
CA ALA A 54 -20.23 -11.82 31.23
C ALA A 54 -21.65 -11.31 30.97
N LEU A 55 -22.62 -11.66 31.83
CA LEU A 55 -23.92 -10.99 31.90
C LEU A 55 -23.81 -9.77 32.84
N LEU A 56 -23.18 -9.94 34.01
CA LEU A 56 -23.03 -8.86 35.00
C LEU A 56 -22.21 -7.67 34.51
N VAL A 57 -21.11 -7.83 33.76
CA VAL A 57 -20.31 -6.66 33.36
C VAL A 57 -21.03 -5.79 32.32
N PRO A 58 -21.57 -6.33 31.21
CA PRO A 58 -22.39 -5.55 30.30
C PRO A 58 -23.66 -5.01 30.97
N GLU A 59 -24.35 -5.78 31.82
CA GLU A 59 -25.56 -5.29 32.49
C GLU A 59 -25.27 -4.25 33.57
N VAL A 60 -24.21 -4.41 34.37
CA VAL A 60 -23.76 -3.38 35.32
C VAL A 60 -23.27 -2.16 34.55
N MET A 61 -22.55 -2.34 33.46
CA MET A 61 -22.15 -1.21 32.62
C MET A 61 -23.38 -0.52 32.04
N GLU A 62 -24.40 -1.23 31.56
CA GLU A 62 -25.65 -0.63 31.07
C GLU A 62 -26.47 0.02 32.20
N LEU A 63 -26.49 -0.58 33.40
CA LEU A 63 -27.18 -0.07 34.59
C LEU A 63 -26.51 1.18 35.18
N GLU A 64 -25.18 1.27 35.12
CA GLU A 64 -24.40 2.44 35.53
C GLU A 64 -24.35 3.49 34.39
N TRP A 65 -24.39 3.04 33.14
CA TRP A 65 -24.41 3.89 31.94
C TRP A 65 -25.77 4.54 31.72
N GLN A 66 -26.89 3.87 31.99
CA GLN A 66 -28.23 4.44 31.82
C GLN A 66 -28.48 5.72 32.64
N PRO A 67 -28.08 5.82 33.93
CA PRO A 67 -28.12 7.07 34.69
C PRO A 67 -27.24 8.16 34.07
N MET A 68 -26.00 7.84 33.66
CA MET A 68 -25.11 8.80 32.98
C MET A 68 -25.65 9.23 31.60
N ALA A 69 -26.28 8.31 30.87
CA ALA A 69 -26.91 8.56 29.59
C ALA A 69 -28.21 9.36 29.72
N GLN A 70 -28.91 9.30 30.86
CA GLN A 70 -30.03 10.20 31.17
C GLN A 70 -29.54 11.60 31.56
N VAL A 71 -28.39 11.69 32.24
CA VAL A 71 -27.70 12.97 32.49
C VAL A 71 -27.22 13.61 31.18
N SER A 72 -26.77 12.82 30.20
CA SER A 72 -26.39 13.31 28.86
C SER A 72 -27.57 13.45 27.88
N ALA A 73 -28.64 12.68 27.97
CA ALA A 73 -29.89 12.98 27.25
C ALA A 73 -30.53 14.30 27.73
N GLY A 74 -30.06 14.82 28.87
CA GLY A 74 -30.26 16.16 29.39
C GLY A 74 -29.49 17.28 28.67
N TRP A 75 -28.69 17.00 27.63
CA TRP A 75 -28.17 18.00 26.67
C TRP A 75 -29.27 18.56 25.75
N ARG A 76 -30.53 18.58 26.20
CA ARG A 76 -31.46 19.66 25.80
C ARG A 76 -30.98 20.94 26.49
N PRO A 77 -31.22 22.16 25.94
CA PRO A 77 -30.87 23.40 26.62
C PRO A 77 -31.36 23.32 28.07
N ARG A 78 -30.39 23.20 28.97
CA ARG A 78 -30.52 22.74 30.34
C ARG A 78 -31.70 23.47 30.99
N ARG A 79 -32.82 22.77 31.25
CA ARG A 79 -33.84 23.32 32.14
C ARG A 79 -33.16 23.40 33.51
N ARG A 80 -32.74 24.62 33.85
CA ARG A 80 -31.93 24.98 35.01
C ARG A 80 -32.39 24.20 36.25
N LEU A 81 -31.56 23.28 36.72
CA LEU A 81 -31.74 22.64 38.02
C LEU A 81 -31.50 23.72 39.09
N PRO A 82 -32.45 24.01 39.98
CA PRO A 82 -32.27 25.00 41.03
C PRO A 82 -31.12 24.56 41.96
N GLY A 83 -30.03 25.32 41.98
CA GLY A 83 -28.89 25.10 42.88
C GLY A 83 -27.57 24.71 42.22
N MET A 84 -27.52 24.43 40.91
CA MET A 84 -26.23 24.41 40.21
C MET A 84 -25.87 25.84 39.82
N VAL A 85 -25.25 26.54 40.76
CA VAL A 85 -24.43 27.71 40.42
C VAL A 85 -23.28 27.14 39.60
N GLU A 86 -23.29 27.34 38.29
CA GLU A 86 -22.07 27.20 37.48
C GLU A 86 -21.13 28.26 38.04
N ASP A 87 -20.16 27.83 38.83
CA ASP A 87 -19.15 28.72 39.37
C ASP A 87 -18.49 29.44 38.19
N PRO A 88 -18.53 30.79 38.12
CA PRO A 88 -17.99 31.52 36.98
C PRO A 88 -16.53 31.16 36.68
N ASP A 89 -15.77 30.78 37.71
CA ASP A 89 -14.39 30.35 37.59
C ASP A 89 -14.29 28.96 36.91
N GLU A 90 -15.15 28.00 37.27
CA GLU A 90 -15.22 26.69 36.58
C GLU A 90 -15.63 26.82 35.12
N LEU A 91 -16.55 27.72 34.80
CA LEU A 91 -17.01 27.95 33.43
C LEU A 91 -15.91 28.57 32.56
N ALA A 92 -15.13 29.51 33.12
CA ALA A 92 -13.98 30.12 32.45
C ALA A 92 -12.89 29.08 32.13
N VAL A 93 -12.62 28.14 33.04
CA VAL A 93 -11.66 27.05 32.80
C VAL A 93 -12.13 26.13 31.66
N LEU A 94 -13.43 25.82 31.60
CA LEU A 94 -13.98 25.00 30.51
C LEU A 94 -13.92 25.72 29.16
N GLU A 95 -14.14 27.03 29.12
CA GLU A 95 -13.98 27.86 27.92
C GLU A 95 -12.51 27.91 27.45
N GLU A 96 -11.56 28.04 28.38
CA GLU A 96 -10.12 27.99 28.08
C GLU A 96 -9.73 26.63 27.47
N ILE A 97 -10.17 25.52 28.07
CA ILE A 97 -9.91 24.17 27.56
C ILE A 97 -10.52 23.98 26.16
N GLN A 98 -11.76 24.43 25.95
CA GLN A 98 -12.38 24.36 24.61
C GLN A 98 -11.58 25.15 23.58
N HIS A 99 -11.12 26.35 23.94
CA HIS A 99 -10.31 27.18 23.05
C HIS A 99 -8.96 26.51 22.74
N GLU A 100 -8.29 25.92 23.73
CA GLU A 100 -7.05 25.17 23.52
C GLU A 100 -7.26 23.98 22.58
N LEU A 101 -8.34 23.21 22.77
CA LEU A 101 -8.68 22.08 21.90
C LEU A 101 -8.90 22.51 20.45
N VAL A 102 -9.62 23.61 20.22
CA VAL A 102 -9.82 24.16 18.87
C VAL A 102 -8.49 24.56 18.24
N LEU A 103 -7.60 25.19 18.99
CA LEU A 103 -6.27 25.57 18.49
C LEU A 103 -5.40 24.33 18.17
N GLN A 104 -5.47 23.28 19.00
CA GLN A 104 -4.78 22.03 18.74
C GLN A 104 -5.31 21.34 17.48
N GLU A 105 -6.63 21.28 17.30
CA GLU A 105 -7.25 20.72 16.09
C GLU A 105 -6.81 21.48 14.83
N GLN A 106 -6.81 22.82 14.87
CA GLN A 106 -6.32 23.66 13.77
C GLN A 106 -4.84 23.38 13.48
N SER A 107 -4.01 23.32 14.51
CA SER A 107 -2.57 23.04 14.35
C SER A 107 -2.29 21.69 13.70
N VAL A 108 -3.05 20.64 14.07
CA VAL A 108 -2.94 19.31 13.47
C VAL A 108 -3.33 19.33 11.99
N ILE A 109 -4.42 20.03 11.64
CA ILE A 109 -4.85 20.18 10.24
C ILE A 109 -3.75 20.89 9.43
N GLU A 110 -3.23 22.01 9.95
CA GLU A 110 -2.18 22.77 9.27
C GLU A 110 -0.89 21.95 9.10
N GLU A 111 -0.51 21.12 10.08
CA GLU A 111 0.65 20.23 9.95
C GLU A 111 0.43 19.19 8.85
N TYR A 112 -0.75 18.60 8.78
CA TYR A 112 -1.11 17.66 7.73
C TYR A 112 -1.08 18.31 6.35
N GLU A 113 -1.67 19.51 6.21
CA GLU A 113 -1.67 20.26 4.95
C GLU A 113 -0.25 20.63 4.50
N ARG A 114 0.62 21.06 5.42
CA ARG A 114 2.04 21.30 5.12
C ARG A 114 2.75 20.03 4.67
N GLY A 115 2.47 18.90 5.30
CA GLY A 115 3.01 17.61 4.89
C GLY A 115 2.58 17.23 3.48
N LEU A 116 1.30 17.43 3.15
CA LEU A 116 0.76 17.16 1.82
C LEU A 116 1.41 18.07 0.75
N GLN A 117 1.58 19.36 1.05
CA GLN A 117 2.26 20.31 0.16
C GLN A 117 3.71 19.89 -0.09
N PHE A 118 4.44 19.47 0.95
CA PHE A 118 5.80 18.96 0.80
C PHE A 118 5.86 17.70 -0.08
N ASP A 119 4.95 16.76 0.13
CA ASP A 119 4.87 15.54 -0.67
C ASP A 119 4.57 15.87 -2.14
N GLU A 120 3.66 16.80 -2.39
CA GLU A 120 3.34 17.30 -3.73
C GLU A 120 4.55 17.97 -4.39
N GLU A 121 5.25 18.86 -3.68
CA GLU A 121 6.48 19.50 -4.16
C GLU A 121 7.57 18.47 -4.50
N CYS A 122 7.74 17.44 -3.66
CA CYS A 122 8.69 16.35 -3.93
C CYS A 122 8.31 15.57 -5.20
N LEU A 123 7.03 15.23 -5.35
CA LEU A 123 6.54 14.53 -6.54
C LEU A 123 6.72 15.38 -7.80
N ASN A 124 6.39 16.67 -7.74
CA ASN A 124 6.57 17.60 -8.85
C ASN A 124 8.05 17.74 -9.24
N ALA A 125 8.96 17.88 -8.27
CA ALA A 125 10.40 17.92 -8.56
C ALA A 125 10.91 16.61 -9.21
N MET A 126 10.37 15.45 -8.83
CA MET A 126 10.67 14.17 -9.50
C MET A 126 10.13 14.13 -10.93
N LEU A 127 8.92 14.64 -11.16
CA LEU A 127 8.31 14.74 -12.49
C LEU A 127 9.12 15.68 -13.40
N ASP A 128 9.52 16.85 -12.90
CA ASP A 128 10.38 17.80 -13.62
C ASP A 128 11.69 17.14 -14.07
N GLY A 129 12.27 16.30 -13.20
CA GLY A 129 13.47 15.52 -13.52
C GLY A 129 13.27 14.50 -14.65
N LEU A 130 12.05 13.98 -14.80
CA LEU A 130 11.67 13.09 -15.90
C LEU A 130 11.34 13.86 -17.18
N GLU A 131 10.60 14.97 -17.08
CA GLU A 131 10.24 15.85 -18.21
C GLU A 131 11.46 16.53 -18.85
N ALA A 132 12.48 16.86 -18.05
CA ALA A 132 13.73 17.43 -18.57
C ALA A 132 14.45 16.48 -19.56
N SER A 133 14.19 15.17 -19.49
CA SER A 133 14.55 14.27 -20.55
C SER A 133 13.41 14.20 -21.56
N ASP A 134 13.45 15.05 -22.59
CA ASP A 134 12.53 15.00 -23.74
C ASP A 134 12.76 13.75 -24.60
N LYS A 135 12.86 12.57 -23.96
CA LYS A 135 13.23 11.30 -24.54
C LYS A 135 12.06 10.34 -24.41
N ILE A 136 11.79 9.62 -25.48
CA ILE A 136 10.70 8.64 -25.52
C ILE A 136 11.15 7.34 -24.86
N ILE A 137 10.43 6.86 -23.84
CA ILE A 137 10.70 5.56 -23.23
C ILE A 137 10.27 4.45 -24.20
N CYS A 138 11.13 3.43 -24.38
CA CYS A 138 10.85 2.31 -25.26
C CYS A 138 9.61 1.51 -24.80
N PRO A 139 8.56 1.41 -25.63
CA PRO A 139 7.32 0.75 -25.23
C PRO A 139 7.46 -0.78 -25.12
N VAL A 140 8.48 -1.36 -25.75
CA VAL A 140 8.77 -2.81 -25.73
C VAL A 140 9.45 -3.22 -24.42
N CYS A 141 10.53 -2.54 -24.03
CA CYS A 141 11.29 -2.93 -22.84
C CYS A 141 10.95 -2.13 -21.57
N ARG A 142 10.27 -0.98 -21.71
CA ARG A 142 9.86 -0.07 -20.62
C ARG A 142 11.00 0.35 -19.68
N LYS A 143 12.24 0.34 -20.18
CA LYS A 143 13.46 0.58 -19.39
C LYS A 143 14.38 1.62 -20.02
N ASN A 144 14.59 1.50 -21.33
CA ASN A 144 15.56 2.32 -22.06
C ASN A 144 14.84 3.36 -22.91
N ASN A 145 15.48 4.50 -23.16
CA ASN A 145 14.98 5.50 -24.09
C ASN A 145 15.21 5.07 -25.54
N LEU A 146 14.29 5.47 -26.42
CA LEU A 146 14.42 5.38 -27.85
C LEU A 146 15.42 6.43 -28.35
N THR A 147 16.10 6.11 -29.43
CA THR A 147 16.97 7.03 -30.15
C THR A 147 16.47 7.10 -31.58
N VAL A 148 16.04 8.28 -32.01
CA VAL A 148 15.60 8.53 -33.39
C VAL A 148 16.74 9.21 -34.14
N ARG A 149 17.23 8.59 -35.22
CA ARG A 149 18.28 9.15 -36.10
C ARG A 149 17.95 8.84 -37.55
N ASN A 150 17.93 9.85 -38.43
CA ASN A 150 17.77 9.64 -39.88
C ASN A 150 16.65 8.65 -40.25
N HIS A 151 15.44 8.84 -39.69
CA HIS A 151 14.27 7.97 -39.93
C HIS A 151 14.39 6.53 -39.39
N LEU A 152 15.33 6.30 -38.48
CA LEU A 152 15.54 5.03 -37.80
C LEU A 152 15.29 5.20 -36.29
N VAL A 153 14.50 4.30 -35.72
CA VAL A 153 14.21 4.23 -34.28
C VAL A 153 14.90 3.03 -33.66
N LEU A 154 15.73 3.28 -32.65
CA LEU A 154 16.58 2.27 -31.99
C LEU A 154 16.35 2.23 -30.48
N CYS A 155 16.48 1.04 -29.91
CA CYS A 155 16.60 0.87 -28.46
C CYS A 155 17.67 -0.15 -28.09
N GLN A 156 18.31 0.03 -26.93
CA GLN A 156 19.30 -0.91 -26.38
C GLN A 156 18.72 -2.31 -26.08
N CYS A 157 17.39 -2.48 -26.07
CA CYS A 157 16.77 -3.80 -25.96
C CYS A 157 16.74 -4.58 -27.28
N GLY A 158 17.23 -4.02 -28.38
CA GLY A 158 17.19 -4.62 -29.72
C GLY A 158 16.01 -4.20 -30.57
N LEU A 159 15.23 -3.19 -30.16
CA LEU A 159 14.21 -2.57 -31.02
C LEU A 159 14.92 -1.85 -32.19
N TYR A 160 14.46 -2.14 -33.40
CA TYR A 160 14.94 -1.54 -34.64
C TYR A 160 13.73 -1.35 -35.56
N ILE A 161 13.43 -0.10 -35.91
CA ILE A 161 12.30 0.27 -36.78
C ILE A 161 12.79 1.25 -37.83
N THR A 162 12.64 0.90 -39.11
CA THR A 162 12.89 1.76 -40.26
C THR A 162 11.57 2.21 -40.85
N THR A 163 11.20 3.47 -40.65
CA THR A 163 9.98 4.07 -41.19
C THR A 163 10.30 5.38 -41.89
N GLN A 164 9.77 5.57 -43.10
CA GLN A 164 10.03 6.78 -43.89
C GLN A 164 9.45 8.02 -43.19
N ASP A 165 10.19 9.13 -43.19
CA ASP A 165 9.77 10.41 -42.59
C ASP A 165 9.41 10.37 -41.09
N MET A 166 10.03 9.47 -40.32
CA MET A 166 9.79 9.40 -38.87
C MET A 166 10.71 10.35 -38.09
N THR A 167 10.10 11.29 -37.36
CA THR A 167 10.77 12.19 -36.41
C THR A 167 10.43 11.81 -34.97
N GLU A 168 11.17 12.35 -34.01
CA GLU A 168 10.93 12.09 -32.60
C GLU A 168 9.55 12.62 -32.16
N GLU A 169 9.15 13.80 -32.61
CA GLU A 169 7.85 14.41 -32.29
C GLU A 169 6.69 13.62 -32.90
N LYS A 170 6.86 13.16 -34.14
CA LYS A 170 5.85 12.33 -34.82
C LYS A 170 5.68 11.00 -34.10
N LEU A 171 6.78 10.35 -33.72
CA LEU A 171 6.73 9.10 -32.94
C LEU A 171 6.08 9.31 -31.57
N ARG A 172 6.42 10.40 -30.87
CA ARG A 172 5.84 10.75 -29.57
C ARG A 172 4.33 10.92 -29.67
N SER A 173 3.87 11.76 -30.59
CA SER A 173 2.43 12.02 -30.78
C SER A 173 1.68 10.76 -31.22
N LEU A 174 2.26 9.91 -32.06
CA LEU A 174 1.66 8.63 -32.45
C LEU A 174 1.49 7.68 -31.25
N LEU A 175 2.52 7.51 -30.42
CA LEU A 175 2.45 6.68 -29.22
C LEU A 175 1.45 7.24 -28.20
N GLU A 176 1.50 8.54 -27.95
CA GLU A 176 0.61 9.21 -26.99
C GLU A 176 -0.85 9.09 -27.42
N ASN A 177 -1.16 9.38 -28.68
CA ASN A 177 -2.52 9.28 -29.21
C ASN A 177 -3.04 7.83 -29.16
N THR A 178 -2.21 6.85 -29.56
CA THR A 178 -2.65 5.45 -29.57
C THR A 178 -2.86 4.87 -28.17
N ILE A 179 -1.99 5.20 -27.21
CA ILE A 179 -2.13 4.78 -25.82
C ILE A 179 -3.31 5.48 -25.15
N THR A 180 -3.49 6.78 -25.39
CA THR A 180 -4.59 7.57 -24.83
C THR A 180 -5.93 7.10 -25.38
N GLU A 181 -6.03 6.79 -26.68
CA GLU A 181 -7.27 6.25 -27.24
C GLU A 181 -7.60 4.88 -26.64
N HIS A 182 -6.59 4.04 -26.40
CA HIS A 182 -6.77 2.76 -25.73
C HIS A 182 -7.21 2.92 -24.27
N SER A 183 -6.63 3.88 -23.53
CA SER A 183 -6.94 4.10 -22.11
C SER A 183 -8.40 4.49 -21.85
N TYR A 184 -9.05 5.18 -22.81
CA TYR A 184 -10.48 5.48 -22.73
C TYR A 184 -11.37 4.22 -22.79
N ARG A 185 -10.88 3.11 -23.35
CA ARG A 185 -11.65 1.88 -23.57
C ARG A 185 -11.18 0.71 -22.71
N CYS A 186 -9.97 0.78 -22.15
CA CYS A 186 -9.33 -0.33 -21.47
C CYS A 186 -8.34 0.15 -20.40
N PHE A 187 -8.44 -0.41 -19.19
CA PHE A 187 -7.53 -0.13 -18.08
C PHE A 187 -6.29 -1.05 -18.05
N HIS A 188 -6.13 -1.93 -19.05
CA HIS A 188 -4.97 -2.81 -19.15
C HIS A 188 -3.87 -2.18 -20.00
N ASN A 189 -2.62 -2.41 -19.58
CA ASN A 189 -1.45 -1.96 -20.29
C ASN A 189 -1.32 -2.67 -21.64
N PRO A 190 -1.22 -1.94 -22.77
CA PRO A 190 -0.97 -2.55 -24.06
C PRO A 190 0.44 -3.16 -24.13
N GLU A 191 0.56 -4.21 -24.94
CA GLU A 191 1.82 -4.87 -25.29
C GLU A 191 2.28 -4.43 -26.67
N PHE A 192 3.57 -4.11 -26.77
CA PHE A 192 4.20 -3.66 -28.01
C PHE A 192 5.15 -4.71 -28.55
N THR A 193 5.03 -5.02 -29.82
CA THR A 193 5.87 -5.98 -30.53
C THR A 193 6.33 -5.42 -31.86
N VAL A 194 7.47 -5.89 -32.36
CA VAL A 194 7.99 -5.48 -33.67
C VAL A 194 7.67 -6.55 -34.67
N THR A 195 7.11 -6.16 -35.80
CA THR A 195 6.84 -7.06 -36.92
C THR A 195 7.67 -6.64 -38.12
N SER A 196 8.39 -7.58 -38.73
CA SER A 196 9.05 -7.37 -40.02
C SER A 196 8.10 -7.79 -41.15
N GLY A 197 7.75 -6.85 -42.04
CA GLY A 197 6.98 -7.14 -43.24
C GLY A 197 7.79 -7.96 -44.28
N MET A 198 7.13 -8.41 -45.34
CA MET A 198 7.80 -9.03 -46.50
C MET A 198 8.61 -8.01 -47.33
N GLU A 199 8.28 -6.73 -47.21
CA GLU A 199 9.08 -5.60 -47.64
C GLU A 199 9.86 -5.13 -46.41
N GLU A 200 11.14 -4.75 -46.54
CA GLU A 200 12.14 -4.58 -45.46
C GLU A 200 11.79 -3.55 -44.35
N GLU A 201 10.56 -3.08 -44.32
CA GLU A 201 9.99 -2.18 -43.34
C GLU A 201 9.57 -2.95 -42.07
N THR A 202 10.08 -2.47 -40.95
CA THR A 202 9.82 -3.01 -39.62
C THR A 202 8.80 -2.08 -38.95
N SER A 203 7.64 -2.60 -38.57
CA SER A 203 6.56 -1.81 -37.98
C SER A 203 6.35 -2.16 -36.50
N LEU A 204 5.86 -1.17 -35.73
CA LEU A 204 5.57 -1.36 -34.31
C LEU A 204 4.10 -1.67 -34.12
N LEU A 205 3.81 -2.80 -33.50
CA LEU A 205 2.45 -3.28 -33.27
C LEU A 205 2.05 -3.06 -31.82
N MET A 206 0.92 -2.39 -31.60
CA MET A 206 0.25 -2.35 -30.31
C MET A 206 -0.85 -3.41 -30.26
N SER A 207 -0.83 -4.24 -29.23
CA SER A 207 -1.84 -5.27 -28.96
C SER A 207 -2.31 -5.19 -27.51
N CYS A 208 -3.54 -5.60 -27.24
CA CYS A 208 -4.02 -5.78 -25.87
C CYS A 208 -4.80 -7.09 -25.78
N SER A 209 -4.47 -7.88 -24.76
CA SER A 209 -5.05 -9.20 -24.52
C SER A 209 -6.56 -9.17 -24.29
N VAL A 210 -7.12 -8.00 -23.92
CA VAL A 210 -8.53 -7.86 -23.56
C VAL A 210 -9.35 -7.16 -24.66
N SER A 211 -8.77 -6.24 -25.42
CA SER A 211 -9.54 -5.41 -26.38
C SER A 211 -9.49 -5.90 -27.84
N LEU A 212 -8.75 -6.97 -28.17
CA LEU A 212 -8.63 -7.55 -29.53
C LEU A 212 -8.30 -6.53 -30.65
N ASN A 213 -7.89 -5.31 -30.31
CA ASN A 213 -7.50 -4.28 -31.25
C ASN A 213 -5.99 -4.36 -31.46
N VAL A 214 -5.61 -4.60 -32.71
CA VAL A 214 -4.23 -4.58 -33.17
C VAL A 214 -4.05 -3.32 -34.00
N ARG A 215 -3.12 -2.46 -33.62
CA ARG A 215 -2.77 -1.25 -34.38
C ARG A 215 -1.33 -1.28 -34.81
N VAL A 216 -1.11 -1.10 -36.10
CA VAL A 216 0.21 -0.90 -36.69
C VAL A 216 0.53 0.59 -36.59
N LEU A 217 1.66 0.90 -35.99
CA LEU A 217 2.27 2.22 -36.01
C LEU A 217 3.25 2.21 -37.18
N GLU A 218 2.85 2.86 -38.28
CA GLU A 218 3.64 3.11 -39.51
C GLU A 218 4.20 4.54 -39.51
#